data_AF-A0A3M1SLP4-F1
#
_entry.id   AF-A0A3M1SLP4-F1
#
_cell.length_a   1.000
_cell.length_b   1.000
_cell.length_c   1.000
_cell.angle_alpha   90.00
_cell.angle_beta   90.00
_cell.angle_gamma   90.00
#
_symmetry.space_group_name_H-M   'P 1'
#
loop_
_entity.id
_entity.type
_entity.pdbx_description
1 polymer ?
#
loop_
_entity_poly.entity_id
_entity_poly.type
_entity_poly.pdbx_seq_one_letter_code
_entity_poly.pdbx_strand_id
1 'polypeptide(L)'
;IEHGYDAETFLEQVCRKAGLPPDAWLDDDTQLWTFEGISIRRPLASAIPNHFDTVGPDTEDLQKLAAFARQNVEAIVRGSVANSYLAGAFDGQVQGVVFTLSDEGTTVAEVARFDPRNDMPLQATLFELCKAAAAAARTQRITADRLPQLEADLAVVWNPRLLGKASETRLPDLDPQRYALAAVLRDRWTLVIDPDRRAEELRETALQRLRSPDGGAAMLYALQFAATRTPVTIGNTARPMLGNAIRPPAVAGTFYPADPQEINAALKELFREPARPEKHAAAMLPHAGWIYSGKVAAAVLNRLEIPERVIVVSPKHSGVGADWAVAPHTTWALPLVSLQSDPDLAQRIAEHVPNMTLDGLAHAGEHAIEVLLPLIAARNPSTKVVGIAITSGSYAALQEAGQKLAEVVASYDEPPLLIISSDMSHYRDDASTRKDDREALDAMASLDPQRLYETVIGNSITMCGIRPAVLIMETLKAMGKLNRMEEVAYATSAEVSGDTRRVVGYAGVLFD
;
A
#
# COMPACT_ATOMS: atom_id res chain seq x y z
N ILE A 1 19.79 -23.48 -28.51
CA ILE A 1 20.24 -24.50 -27.53
C ILE A 1 21.35 -23.87 -26.68
N GLU A 2 20.99 -23.00 -25.74
CA GLU A 2 21.96 -22.19 -24.97
C GLU A 2 22.35 -22.84 -23.62
N HIS A 3 21.63 -23.90 -23.21
CA HIS A 3 21.82 -24.58 -21.92
C HIS A 3 21.92 -26.11 -22.01
N GLY A 4 22.04 -26.68 -23.22
CA GLY A 4 22.14 -28.13 -23.42
C GLY A 4 20.86 -28.92 -23.06
N TYR A 5 19.72 -28.25 -22.94
CA TYR A 5 18.43 -28.90 -22.67
C TYR A 5 17.92 -29.69 -23.87
N ASP A 6 17.27 -30.82 -23.58
CA ASP A 6 16.38 -31.48 -24.53
C ASP A 6 15.05 -30.70 -24.66
N ALA A 7 14.22 -31.11 -25.61
CA ALA A 7 12.99 -30.39 -25.95
C ALA A 7 11.99 -30.38 -24.78
N GLU A 8 11.89 -31.48 -24.04
CA GLU A 8 10.98 -31.62 -22.91
C GLU A 8 11.41 -30.71 -21.75
N THR A 9 12.68 -30.79 -21.35
CA THR A 9 13.28 -29.91 -20.33
C THR A 9 13.13 -28.44 -20.74
N PHE A 10 13.32 -28.12 -22.02
CA PHE A 10 13.12 -26.75 -22.50
C PHE A 10 11.68 -26.26 -22.30
N LEU A 11 10.68 -27.06 -22.66
CA LEU A 11 9.27 -26.71 -22.50
C LEU A 11 8.86 -26.60 -21.03
N GLU A 12 9.38 -27.47 -20.17
CA GLU A 12 9.17 -27.36 -18.73
C GLU A 12 9.72 -26.03 -18.17
N GLN A 13 10.93 -25.64 -18.58
CA GLN A 13 11.52 -24.37 -18.17
C GLN A 13 10.77 -23.16 -18.73
N VAL A 14 10.22 -23.26 -19.95
CA VAL A 14 9.35 -22.22 -20.53
C VAL A 14 8.09 -22.05 -19.69
N CYS A 15 7.43 -23.15 -19.29
CA CYS A 15 6.24 -23.09 -18.44
C CYS A 15 6.56 -22.47 -17.07
N ARG A 16 7.65 -22.91 -16.43
CA ARG A 16 8.11 -22.32 -15.15
C ARG A 16 8.40 -20.84 -15.28
N LYS A 17 9.06 -20.41 -16.36
CA LYS A 17 9.34 -18.99 -16.64
C LYS A 17 8.06 -18.17 -16.85
N ALA A 18 7.02 -18.78 -17.41
CA ALA A 18 5.70 -18.17 -17.57
C ALA A 18 4.86 -18.19 -16.28
N GLY A 19 5.36 -18.77 -15.18
CA GLY A 19 4.62 -18.90 -13.93
C GLY A 19 3.57 -20.00 -13.94
N LEU A 20 3.67 -20.95 -14.87
CA LEU A 20 2.75 -22.08 -15.03
C LEU A 20 3.36 -23.38 -14.46
N PRO A 21 2.53 -24.40 -14.16
CA PRO A 21 3.01 -25.75 -13.84
C PRO A 21 3.99 -26.26 -14.93
N PRO A 22 5.07 -26.99 -14.56
CA PRO A 22 6.09 -27.45 -15.52
C PRO A 22 5.53 -28.32 -16.66
N ASP A 23 4.41 -28.99 -16.42
CA ASP A 23 3.69 -29.87 -17.33
C ASP A 23 2.56 -29.17 -18.09
N ALA A 24 2.36 -27.86 -17.92
CA ALA A 24 1.28 -27.11 -18.58
C ALA A 24 1.32 -27.20 -20.12
N TRP A 25 2.49 -27.46 -20.72
CA TRP A 25 2.63 -27.66 -22.16
C TRP A 25 2.03 -28.98 -22.68
N LEU A 26 1.68 -29.92 -21.79
CA LEU A 26 0.97 -31.17 -22.13
C LEU A 26 -0.56 -30.99 -22.21
N ASP A 27 -1.08 -29.84 -21.79
CA ASP A 27 -2.51 -29.53 -21.86
C ASP A 27 -2.91 -29.20 -23.31
N ASP A 28 -4.00 -29.82 -23.79
CA ASP A 28 -4.53 -29.63 -25.14
C ASP A 28 -4.97 -28.18 -25.42
N ASP A 29 -5.31 -27.41 -24.37
CA ASP A 29 -5.69 -25.99 -24.48
C ASP A 29 -4.46 -25.04 -24.51
N THR A 30 -3.25 -25.55 -24.31
CA THR A 30 -2.03 -24.72 -24.28
C THR A 30 -1.56 -24.31 -25.67
N GLN A 31 -1.41 -23.00 -25.88
CA GLN A 31 -0.88 -22.45 -27.13
C GLN A 31 0.59 -22.05 -26.99
N LEU A 32 1.45 -22.72 -27.76
CA LEU A 32 2.87 -22.38 -27.85
C LEU A 32 3.12 -21.41 -29.01
N TRP A 33 3.62 -20.22 -28.67
CA TRP A 33 4.04 -19.22 -29.66
C TRP A 33 5.55 -19.29 -29.82
N THR A 34 6.01 -19.44 -31.06
CA THR A 34 7.43 -19.42 -31.40
C THR A 34 7.77 -18.12 -32.12
N PHE A 35 8.98 -17.64 -31.90
CA PHE A 35 9.55 -16.56 -32.69
C PHE A 35 10.98 -16.96 -33.08
N GLU A 36 11.42 -16.44 -34.21
CA GLU A 36 12.80 -16.55 -34.64
C GLU A 36 13.45 -15.16 -34.53
N GLY A 37 14.66 -15.12 -33.98
CA GLY A 37 15.44 -13.90 -33.87
C GLY A 37 16.75 -14.04 -34.64
N ILE A 38 17.07 -13.05 -35.47
CA ILE A 38 18.39 -12.94 -36.08
C ILE A 38 19.33 -12.29 -35.07
N SER A 39 20.32 -13.04 -34.59
CA SER A 39 21.38 -12.49 -33.74
C SER A 39 22.38 -11.71 -34.59
N ILE A 40 22.28 -10.39 -34.58
CA ILE A 40 23.23 -9.50 -35.25
C ILE A 40 24.45 -9.32 -34.32
N ARG A 41 25.57 -9.94 -34.69
CA ARG A 41 26.83 -9.93 -33.90
C ARG A 41 27.74 -8.72 -34.18
N ARG A 42 27.21 -7.66 -34.78
CA ARG A 42 27.91 -6.38 -34.96
C ARG A 42 27.42 -5.36 -33.93
N PRO A 43 28.23 -4.35 -33.56
CA PRO A 43 27.75 -3.24 -32.75
C PRO A 43 26.51 -2.61 -33.40
N LEU A 44 25.37 -2.76 -32.72
CA LEU A 44 24.05 -2.30 -33.15
C LEU A 44 24.05 -0.79 -33.50
N ALA A 45 24.91 -0.02 -32.82
CA ALA A 45 25.15 1.40 -33.04
C ALA A 45 25.51 1.79 -34.49
N SER A 46 26.04 0.85 -35.30
CA SER A 46 26.42 1.13 -36.69
C SER A 46 25.29 0.94 -37.70
N ALA A 47 24.18 0.29 -37.32
CA ALA A 47 23.09 -0.10 -38.22
C ALA A 47 21.72 0.51 -37.84
N ILE A 48 21.60 1.08 -36.64
CA ILE A 48 20.41 1.83 -36.24
C ILE A 48 20.64 3.31 -36.61
N PRO A 49 19.72 3.97 -37.35
CA PRO A 49 19.75 5.41 -37.49
C PRO A 49 19.89 6.05 -36.11
N ASN A 50 20.89 6.92 -35.91
CA ASN A 50 21.26 7.39 -34.57
C ASN A 50 20.10 7.95 -33.74
N HIS A 51 19.00 8.41 -34.36
CA HIS A 51 17.79 8.86 -33.70
C HIS A 51 16.55 8.41 -34.49
N PHE A 52 15.59 7.76 -33.83
CA PHE A 52 14.20 8.07 -34.11
C PHE A 52 13.91 9.33 -33.29
N ASP A 53 13.90 10.50 -33.93
CA ASP A 53 13.48 11.73 -33.26
C ASP A 53 11.98 11.60 -32.99
N THR A 54 11.61 10.99 -31.85
CA THR A 54 10.28 11.22 -31.29
C THR A 54 10.27 12.68 -30.85
N VAL A 55 9.64 13.52 -31.67
CA VAL A 55 9.47 14.94 -31.41
C VAL A 55 8.39 15.08 -30.34
N GLY A 56 8.69 15.81 -29.27
CA GLY A 56 7.69 16.22 -28.28
C GLY A 56 7.05 17.56 -28.64
N PRO A 57 6.07 18.03 -27.85
CA PRO A 57 5.47 19.34 -28.05
C PRO A 57 6.51 20.45 -27.84
N ASP A 58 6.43 21.51 -28.65
CA ASP A 58 7.22 22.72 -28.40
C ASP A 58 6.55 23.64 -27.35
N THR A 59 7.18 24.78 -27.08
CA THR A 59 6.65 25.75 -26.10
C THR A 59 5.30 26.34 -26.52
N GLU A 60 5.06 26.54 -27.82
CA GLU A 60 3.81 27.10 -28.32
C GLU A 60 2.68 26.08 -28.19
N ASP A 61 2.94 24.81 -28.52
CA ASP A 61 2.03 23.69 -28.30
C ASP A 61 1.63 23.57 -26.83
N LEU A 62 2.60 23.60 -25.91
CA LEU A 62 2.32 23.51 -24.48
C LEU A 62 1.43 24.64 -23.97
N GLN A 63 1.68 25.89 -24.39
CA GLN A 63 0.86 27.03 -24.00
C GLN A 63 -0.57 26.90 -24.52
N LYS A 64 -0.76 26.49 -25.77
CA LYS A 64 -2.08 26.24 -26.36
C LYS A 64 -2.81 25.11 -25.62
N LEU A 65 -2.14 24.00 -25.37
CA LEU A 65 -2.71 22.83 -24.69
C LEU A 65 -3.05 23.13 -23.23
N ALA A 66 -2.22 23.87 -22.50
CA ALA A 66 -2.51 24.28 -21.12
C ALA A 66 -3.74 25.20 -21.05
N ALA A 67 -3.83 26.19 -21.94
CA ALA A 67 -5.01 27.06 -22.03
C ALA A 67 -6.28 26.28 -22.42
N PHE A 68 -6.17 25.35 -23.37
CA PHE A 68 -7.26 24.47 -23.78
C PHE A 68 -7.73 23.54 -22.65
N ALA A 69 -6.79 22.97 -21.89
CA ALA A 69 -7.09 22.16 -20.73
C ALA A 69 -7.86 22.95 -19.65
N ARG A 70 -7.45 24.20 -19.37
CA ARG A 70 -8.19 25.09 -18.46
C ARG A 70 -9.62 25.36 -18.92
N GLN A 71 -9.82 25.62 -20.22
CA GLN A 71 -11.16 25.78 -20.80
C GLN A 71 -12.01 24.52 -20.65
N ASN A 72 -11.42 23.34 -20.83
CA ASN A 72 -12.11 22.07 -20.60
C ASN A 72 -12.50 21.86 -19.14
N VAL A 73 -11.62 22.18 -18.19
CA VAL A 73 -11.94 22.15 -16.75
C VAL A 73 -13.11 23.07 -16.45
N GLU A 74 -13.09 24.29 -16.98
CA GLU A 74 -14.20 25.24 -16.84
C GLU A 74 -15.51 24.67 -17.39
N ALA A 75 -15.50 24.16 -18.62
CA ALA A 75 -16.67 23.56 -19.25
C ALA A 75 -17.24 22.42 -18.40
N ILE A 76 -16.38 21.51 -17.91
CA ILE A 76 -16.79 20.38 -17.07
C ILE A 76 -17.40 20.88 -15.76
N VAL A 77 -16.77 21.85 -15.08
CA VAL A 77 -17.30 22.39 -13.82
C VAL A 77 -18.66 23.05 -14.02
N ARG A 78 -18.86 23.78 -15.12
CA ARG A 78 -20.16 24.40 -15.50
C ARG A 78 -21.22 23.40 -15.98
N GLY A 79 -20.84 22.16 -16.29
CA GLY A 79 -21.73 21.16 -16.91
C GLY A 79 -21.92 21.36 -18.42
N SER A 80 -21.04 22.13 -19.06
CA SER A 80 -20.98 22.34 -20.51
C SER A 80 -20.19 21.22 -21.21
N VAL A 81 -20.29 21.17 -22.54
CA VAL A 81 -19.54 20.21 -23.38
C VAL A 81 -18.07 20.61 -23.44
N ALA A 82 -17.18 19.68 -23.08
CA ALA A 82 -15.73 19.82 -23.20
C ALA A 82 -15.22 19.06 -24.45
N ASN A 83 -14.08 19.50 -25.00
CA ASN A 83 -13.50 18.96 -26.23
C ASN A 83 -12.22 18.17 -25.93
N SER A 84 -12.12 16.94 -26.44
CA SER A 84 -10.95 16.09 -26.22
C SER A 84 -9.80 16.36 -27.18
N TYR A 85 -9.97 17.28 -28.14
CA TYR A 85 -9.01 17.53 -29.21
C TYR A 85 -8.98 19.01 -29.61
N LEU A 86 -7.77 19.54 -29.76
CA LEU A 86 -7.43 20.87 -30.24
C LEU A 86 -6.67 20.75 -31.56
N ALA A 87 -7.32 21.13 -32.65
CA ALA A 87 -6.72 21.12 -33.98
C ALA A 87 -5.54 22.10 -34.06
N GLY A 88 -4.44 21.67 -34.67
CA GLY A 88 -3.24 22.49 -34.86
C GLY A 88 -2.35 22.61 -33.63
N ALA A 89 -2.63 21.85 -32.56
CA ALA A 89 -1.69 21.59 -31.48
C ALA A 89 -1.11 20.18 -31.61
N PHE A 90 0.09 19.95 -31.07
CA PHE A 90 0.73 18.65 -31.07
C PHE A 90 -0.17 17.55 -30.45
N ASP A 91 -0.19 16.38 -31.09
CA ASP A 91 -0.79 15.16 -30.56
C ASP A 91 0.06 13.97 -30.98
N GLY A 92 0.90 13.51 -30.04
CA GLY A 92 1.83 12.42 -30.25
C GLY A 92 1.81 11.44 -29.09
N GLN A 93 2.60 10.37 -29.23
CA GLN A 93 2.80 9.39 -28.18
C GLN A 93 3.80 9.92 -27.14
N VAL A 94 3.39 9.91 -25.89
CA VAL A 94 4.17 10.40 -24.74
C VAL A 94 4.17 9.37 -23.62
N GLN A 95 5.03 9.54 -22.62
CA GLN A 95 5.10 8.66 -21.45
C GLN A 95 4.58 9.32 -20.19
N GLY A 96 4.39 10.65 -20.20
CA GLY A 96 3.69 11.30 -19.10
C GLY A 96 3.20 12.70 -19.42
N VAL A 97 2.12 13.06 -18.73
CA VAL A 97 1.45 14.35 -18.81
C VAL A 97 1.15 14.80 -17.38
N VAL A 98 1.57 16.01 -17.04
CA VAL A 98 1.32 16.66 -15.75
C VAL A 98 0.58 17.96 -16.01
N PHE A 99 -0.62 18.10 -15.46
CA PHE A 99 -1.43 19.30 -15.58
C PHE A 99 -1.69 19.91 -14.21
N THR A 100 -1.38 21.20 -14.09
CA THR A 100 -1.50 21.94 -12.83
C THR A 100 -2.38 23.17 -13.04
N LEU A 101 -3.33 23.39 -12.13
CA LEU A 101 -4.08 24.62 -12.00
C LEU A 101 -3.67 25.32 -10.70
N SER A 102 -3.36 26.61 -10.77
CA SER A 102 -3.04 27.42 -9.60
C SER A 102 -3.78 28.76 -9.57
N ASP A 103 -4.03 29.25 -8.36
CA ASP A 103 -4.58 30.57 -8.07
C ASP A 103 -3.57 31.35 -7.24
N GLU A 104 -2.97 32.40 -7.80
CA GLU A 104 -1.97 33.25 -7.12
C GLU A 104 -0.84 32.44 -6.45
N GLY A 105 -0.34 31.41 -7.15
CA GLY A 105 0.70 30.50 -6.66
C GLY A 105 0.22 29.35 -5.75
N THR A 106 -1.07 29.31 -5.38
CA THR A 106 -1.67 28.19 -4.63
C THR A 106 -2.20 27.13 -5.59
N THR A 107 -1.76 25.88 -5.45
CA THR A 107 -2.22 24.77 -6.28
C THR A 107 -3.68 24.40 -5.99
N VAL A 108 -4.54 24.55 -7.00
CA VAL A 108 -5.95 24.12 -7.00
C VAL A 108 -6.07 22.65 -7.41
N ALA A 109 -5.33 22.23 -8.43
CA ALA A 109 -5.29 20.85 -8.87
C ALA A 109 -3.89 20.54 -9.43
N GLU A 110 -3.35 19.38 -9.09
CA GLU A 110 -2.13 18.84 -9.69
C GLU A 110 -2.43 17.39 -10.03
N VAL A 111 -2.57 17.09 -11.31
CA VAL A 111 -2.99 15.77 -11.80
C VAL A 111 -1.99 15.28 -12.84
N ALA A 112 -1.69 13.99 -12.82
CA ALA A 112 -0.72 13.43 -13.74
C ALA A 112 -1.04 11.99 -14.11
N ARG A 113 -0.59 11.61 -15.32
CA ARG A 113 -0.50 10.23 -15.77
C ARG A 113 0.93 10.00 -16.24
N PHE A 114 1.52 8.87 -15.85
CA PHE A 114 2.87 8.51 -16.22
C PHE A 114 2.99 7.00 -16.34
N ASP A 115 3.58 6.55 -17.43
CA ASP A 115 3.98 5.16 -17.67
C ASP A 115 5.23 5.17 -18.56
N PRO A 116 6.42 4.84 -18.03
CA PRO A 116 7.64 4.86 -18.83
C PRO A 116 7.79 3.64 -19.74
N ARG A 117 6.86 2.67 -19.70
CA ARG A 117 6.91 1.43 -20.48
C ARG A 117 5.89 1.40 -21.61
N ASN A 118 4.82 2.19 -21.51
CA ASN A 118 3.75 2.22 -22.48
C ASN A 118 3.47 3.65 -22.93
N ASP A 119 3.26 3.79 -24.24
CA ASP A 119 2.92 5.05 -24.87
C ASP A 119 1.46 5.43 -24.62
N MET A 120 1.19 6.73 -24.52
CA MET A 120 -0.17 7.27 -24.45
C MET A 120 -0.34 8.49 -25.37
N PRO A 121 -1.52 8.64 -26.01
CA PRO A 121 -1.81 9.83 -26.81
C PRO A 121 -1.96 11.06 -25.91
N LEU A 122 -1.24 12.13 -26.24
CA LEU A 122 -1.15 13.35 -25.42
C LEU A 122 -2.53 13.98 -25.16
N GLN A 123 -3.29 14.33 -26.20
CA GLN A 123 -4.49 15.15 -26.02
C GLN A 123 -5.63 14.37 -25.35
N ALA A 124 -5.81 13.10 -25.72
CA ALA A 124 -6.79 12.22 -25.06
C ALA A 124 -6.42 12.01 -23.58
N THR A 125 -5.14 11.85 -23.25
CA THR A 125 -4.68 11.77 -21.86
C THR A 125 -4.94 13.07 -21.09
N LEU A 126 -4.60 14.21 -21.69
CA LEU A 126 -4.84 15.53 -21.11
C LEU A 126 -6.34 15.77 -20.83
N PHE A 127 -7.22 15.31 -21.73
CA PHE A 127 -8.67 15.40 -21.53
C PHE A 127 -9.15 14.61 -20.31
N GLU A 128 -8.66 13.39 -20.09
CA GLU A 128 -8.97 12.63 -18.87
C GLU A 128 -8.45 13.32 -17.61
N LEU A 129 -7.24 13.91 -17.67
CA LEU A 129 -6.70 14.71 -16.58
C LEU A 129 -7.55 15.96 -16.29
N CYS A 130 -8.16 16.59 -17.31
CA CYS A 130 -9.10 17.70 -17.10
C CYS A 130 -10.31 17.28 -16.26
N LYS A 131 -10.83 16.05 -16.42
CA LYS A 131 -11.93 15.55 -15.58
C LYS A 131 -11.50 15.40 -14.12
N ALA A 132 -10.30 14.87 -13.88
CA ALA A 132 -9.74 14.76 -12.54
C ALA A 132 -9.50 16.14 -11.90
N ALA A 133 -8.95 17.09 -12.66
CA ALA A 133 -8.75 18.47 -12.22
C ALA A 133 -10.07 19.19 -11.90
N ALA A 134 -11.12 18.97 -12.71
CA ALA A 134 -12.45 19.50 -12.43
C ALA A 134 -13.06 18.94 -11.14
N ALA A 135 -12.84 17.65 -10.85
CA ALA A 135 -13.25 17.05 -9.58
C ALA A 135 -12.50 17.68 -8.39
N ALA A 136 -11.18 17.88 -8.51
CA ALA A 136 -10.39 18.56 -7.49
C ALA A 136 -10.85 20.01 -7.25
N ALA A 137 -11.09 20.78 -8.31
CA ALA A 137 -11.58 22.15 -8.23
C ALA A 137 -12.95 22.24 -7.51
N ARG A 138 -13.86 21.29 -7.77
CA ARG A 138 -15.15 21.19 -7.05
C ARG A 138 -14.96 20.91 -5.56
N THR A 139 -14.07 19.98 -5.21
CA THR A 139 -13.75 19.67 -3.81
C THR A 139 -13.21 20.89 -3.06
N GLN A 140 -12.40 21.71 -3.74
CA GLN A 140 -11.89 22.97 -3.20
C GLN A 140 -12.88 24.14 -3.30
N ARG A 141 -14.11 23.90 -3.77
CA ARG A 141 -15.17 24.91 -3.92
C ARG A 141 -14.79 26.10 -4.80
N ILE A 142 -13.93 25.89 -5.79
CA ILE A 142 -13.62 26.91 -6.79
C ILE A 142 -14.84 27.14 -7.68
N THR A 143 -15.33 28.37 -7.71
CA THR A 143 -16.47 28.75 -8.55
C THR A 143 -16.07 28.81 -10.02
N ALA A 144 -16.99 28.48 -10.93
CA ALA A 144 -16.72 28.49 -12.35
C ALA A 144 -16.21 29.83 -12.90
N ASP A 145 -16.64 30.96 -12.34
CA ASP A 145 -16.21 32.30 -12.78
C ASP A 145 -14.77 32.65 -12.38
N ARG A 146 -14.16 31.88 -11.46
CA ARG A 146 -12.75 32.00 -11.09
C ARG A 146 -11.84 31.16 -11.99
N LEU A 147 -12.35 30.08 -12.60
CA LEU A 147 -11.57 29.19 -13.47
C LEU A 147 -10.90 29.91 -14.67
N PRO A 148 -11.52 30.94 -15.29
CA PRO A 148 -10.85 31.76 -16.30
C PRO A 148 -9.57 32.47 -15.84
N GLN A 149 -9.46 32.75 -14.55
CA GLN A 149 -8.38 33.54 -13.93
C GLN A 149 -7.25 32.67 -13.38
N LEU A 150 -7.46 31.35 -13.32
CA LEU A 150 -6.44 30.43 -12.84
C LEU A 150 -5.30 30.31 -13.85
N GLU A 151 -4.09 30.17 -13.33
CA GLU A 151 -2.93 29.78 -14.10
C GLU A 151 -3.02 28.28 -14.43
N ALA A 152 -2.63 27.93 -15.65
CA ALA A 152 -2.65 26.56 -16.15
C ALA A 152 -1.26 26.22 -16.66
N ASP A 153 -0.66 25.22 -16.02
CA ASP A 153 0.67 24.73 -16.35
C ASP A 153 0.59 23.29 -16.87
N LEU A 154 1.46 22.98 -17.84
CA LEU A 154 1.55 21.67 -18.47
C LEU A 154 3.01 21.25 -18.57
N ALA A 155 3.31 20.04 -18.14
CA ALA A 155 4.57 19.37 -18.42
C ALA A 155 4.31 18.04 -19.13
N VAL A 156 5.08 17.76 -20.15
CA VAL A 156 4.99 16.53 -20.96
C VAL A 156 6.36 15.89 -20.99
N VAL A 157 6.41 14.58 -20.77
CA VAL A 157 7.65 13.79 -20.84
C VAL A 157 7.53 12.68 -21.86
N TRP A 158 8.59 12.46 -22.62
CA TRP A 158 8.62 11.43 -23.65
C TRP A 158 10.01 10.81 -23.82
N ASN A 159 10.10 9.77 -24.65
CA ASN A 159 11.35 9.10 -25.02
C ASN A 159 12.12 8.54 -23.80
N PRO A 160 11.57 7.53 -23.11
CA PRO A 160 12.13 7.01 -21.87
C PRO A 160 13.42 6.24 -22.12
N ARG A 161 14.46 6.57 -21.38
CA ARG A 161 15.72 5.82 -21.30
C ARG A 161 15.87 5.21 -19.92
N LEU A 162 15.80 3.89 -19.83
CA LEU A 162 16.08 3.16 -18.59
C LEU A 162 17.56 3.33 -18.21
N LEU A 163 17.82 3.83 -17.00
CA LEU A 163 19.18 4.06 -16.49
C LEU A 163 19.69 2.90 -15.65
N GLY A 164 18.79 2.20 -14.94
CA GLY A 164 19.13 1.07 -14.07
C GLY A 164 18.48 1.16 -12.69
N LYS A 165 18.95 0.34 -11.75
CA LYS A 165 18.49 0.36 -10.35
C LYS A 165 19.07 1.56 -9.60
N ALA A 166 18.26 2.23 -8.80
CA ALA A 166 18.64 3.49 -8.17
C ALA A 166 19.74 3.37 -7.10
N SER A 167 19.90 2.19 -6.50
CA SER A 167 20.97 1.86 -5.55
C SER A 167 22.35 1.64 -6.21
N GLU A 168 22.36 1.34 -7.52
CA GLU A 168 23.58 1.00 -8.27
C GLU A 168 23.96 2.08 -9.31
N THR A 169 22.99 2.89 -9.73
CA THR A 169 23.13 3.85 -10.84
C THR A 169 23.71 5.18 -10.36
N ARG A 170 24.80 5.62 -10.99
CA ARG A 170 25.34 6.99 -10.88
C ARG A 170 24.89 7.82 -12.08
N LEU A 171 24.73 9.13 -11.91
CA LEU A 171 24.19 10.02 -12.95
C LEU A 171 25.16 11.14 -13.40
N PRO A 172 26.45 10.87 -13.70
CA PRO A 172 27.40 11.94 -14.06
C PRO A 172 27.08 12.64 -15.39
N ASP A 173 26.44 11.93 -16.33
CA ASP A 173 26.21 12.39 -17.71
C ASP A 173 24.74 12.74 -18.00
N LEU A 174 23.88 12.75 -16.98
CA LEU A 174 22.50 13.16 -17.16
C LEU A 174 22.41 14.69 -17.10
N ASP A 175 22.07 15.32 -18.22
CA ASP A 175 21.85 16.77 -18.33
C ASP A 175 20.42 17.15 -17.87
N PRO A 176 20.26 17.80 -16.70
CA PRO A 176 18.96 18.19 -16.16
C PRO A 176 18.23 19.24 -17.00
N GLN A 177 18.94 19.98 -17.87
CA GLN A 177 18.32 20.91 -18.80
C GLN A 177 17.56 20.22 -19.93
N ARG A 178 17.88 18.95 -20.21
CA ARG A 178 17.30 18.17 -21.31
C ARG A 178 16.42 17.02 -20.83
N TYR A 179 16.68 16.51 -19.63
CA TYR A 179 16.05 15.30 -19.13
C TYR A 179 15.40 15.49 -17.78
N ALA A 180 14.14 15.06 -17.69
CA ALA A 180 13.47 14.74 -16.44
C ALA A 180 14.02 13.43 -15.89
N LEU A 181 13.99 13.28 -14.57
CA LEU A 181 14.31 12.02 -13.91
C LEU A 181 13.04 11.43 -13.30
N ALA A 182 12.78 10.15 -13.58
CA ALA A 182 11.73 9.39 -12.92
C ALA A 182 12.29 8.21 -12.14
N ALA A 183 11.74 7.95 -10.96
CA ALA A 183 12.01 6.76 -10.17
C ALA A 183 10.72 5.93 -10.05
N VAL A 184 10.80 4.63 -10.34
CA VAL A 184 9.65 3.71 -10.36
C VAL A 184 9.91 2.50 -9.48
N LEU A 185 9.00 2.19 -8.57
CA LEU A 185 9.05 1.03 -7.69
C LEU A 185 7.68 0.36 -7.68
N ARG A 186 7.56 -0.77 -8.38
CA ARG A 186 6.30 -1.48 -8.64
C ARG A 186 5.29 -0.56 -9.34
N ASP A 187 4.18 -0.25 -8.68
CA ASP A 187 3.11 0.64 -9.13
C ASP A 187 3.34 2.10 -8.73
N ARG A 188 4.33 2.38 -7.86
CA ARG A 188 4.67 3.74 -7.44
C ARG A 188 5.69 4.37 -8.38
N TRP A 189 5.55 5.67 -8.61
CA TRP A 189 6.49 6.46 -9.39
C TRP A 189 6.57 7.90 -8.86
N THR A 190 7.74 8.50 -9.06
CA THR A 190 7.98 9.95 -8.91
C THR A 190 8.66 10.44 -10.17
N LEU A 191 8.21 11.58 -10.70
CA LEU A 191 8.81 12.34 -11.78
C LEU A 191 9.31 13.69 -11.22
N VAL A 192 10.55 14.04 -11.56
CA VAL A 192 11.21 15.29 -11.16
C VAL A 192 11.76 15.99 -12.41
N ILE A 193 11.37 17.25 -12.59
CA ILE A 193 11.87 18.18 -13.62
C ILE A 193 12.38 19.41 -12.87
N ASP A 194 13.69 19.60 -12.80
CA ASP A 194 14.29 20.80 -12.23
C ASP A 194 15.62 21.08 -12.95
N PRO A 195 15.61 21.93 -14.01
CA PRO A 195 16.77 22.22 -14.84
C PRO A 195 17.94 22.88 -14.10
N ASP A 196 17.67 23.48 -12.93
CA ASP A 196 18.64 24.24 -12.15
C ASP A 196 19.38 23.37 -11.11
N ARG A 197 18.99 22.10 -10.95
CA ARG A 197 19.61 21.14 -10.01
C ARG A 197 20.50 20.14 -10.70
N ARG A 198 21.44 19.54 -9.95
CA ARG A 198 22.26 18.42 -10.43
C ARG A 198 21.45 17.13 -10.49
N ALA A 199 21.80 16.24 -11.41
CA ALA A 199 21.11 14.96 -11.60
C ALA A 199 21.02 14.10 -10.32
N GLU A 200 22.05 14.12 -9.47
CA GLU A 200 22.02 13.39 -8.20
C GLU A 200 21.00 14.00 -7.20
N GLU A 201 20.81 15.32 -7.21
CA GLU A 201 19.79 15.97 -6.38
C GLU A 201 18.38 15.66 -6.88
N LEU A 202 18.20 15.50 -8.20
CA LEU A 202 16.94 14.99 -8.76
C LEU A 202 16.67 13.56 -8.30
N ARG A 203 17.70 12.71 -8.27
CA ARG A 203 17.60 11.31 -7.80
C ARG A 203 17.19 11.25 -6.35
N GLU A 204 17.85 12.01 -5.48
CA GLU A 204 17.51 12.10 -4.06
C GLU A 204 16.06 12.57 -3.86
N THR A 205 15.66 13.63 -4.57
CA THR A 205 14.29 14.16 -4.52
C THR A 205 13.27 13.10 -4.98
N ALA A 206 13.55 12.41 -6.08
CA ALA A 206 12.69 11.38 -6.65
C ALA A 206 12.50 10.21 -5.67
N LEU A 207 13.60 9.72 -5.10
CA LEU A 207 13.64 8.59 -4.17
C LEU A 207 13.01 8.93 -2.81
N GLN A 208 13.24 10.14 -2.30
CA GLN A 208 12.60 10.61 -1.07
C GLN A 208 11.08 10.64 -1.23
N ARG A 209 10.58 11.20 -2.33
CA ARG A 209 9.14 11.24 -2.61
C ARG A 209 8.55 9.88 -2.96
N LEU A 210 9.34 8.97 -3.53
CA LEU A 210 8.97 7.57 -3.74
C LEU A 210 8.94 6.76 -2.43
N ARG A 211 9.43 7.33 -1.31
CA ARG A 211 9.64 6.67 -0.01
C ARG A 211 10.57 5.46 -0.12
N SER A 212 11.66 5.60 -0.88
CA SER A 212 12.76 4.63 -0.95
C SER A 212 14.09 5.39 -0.97
N PRO A 213 14.46 6.08 0.12
CA PRO A 213 15.65 6.94 0.15
C PRO A 213 16.96 6.17 -0.10
N ASP A 214 16.99 4.88 0.20
CA ASP A 214 18.10 3.95 -0.07
C ASP A 214 18.21 3.54 -1.54
N GLY A 215 17.22 3.87 -2.37
CA GLY A 215 17.16 3.49 -3.78
C GLY A 215 16.88 2.01 -4.05
N GLY A 216 16.51 1.23 -3.02
CA GLY A 216 16.36 -0.24 -3.01
C GLY A 216 16.19 -0.94 -4.37
N ALA A 217 14.95 -1.33 -4.69
CA ALA A 217 14.60 -1.97 -5.96
C ALA A 217 14.00 -0.99 -6.99
N ALA A 218 14.13 0.32 -6.74
CA ALA A 218 13.58 1.35 -7.62
C ALA A 218 14.37 1.42 -8.94
N MET A 219 13.68 1.55 -10.06
CA MET A 219 14.28 1.74 -11.39
C MET A 219 14.26 3.22 -11.75
N LEU A 220 15.38 3.74 -12.27
CA LEU A 220 15.51 5.12 -12.74
C LEU A 220 15.35 5.20 -14.25
N TYR A 221 14.64 6.24 -14.70
CA TYR A 221 14.44 6.59 -16.10
C TYR A 221 14.82 8.06 -16.34
N ALA A 222 15.48 8.34 -17.46
CA ALA A 222 15.61 9.68 -18.00
C ALA A 222 14.59 9.86 -19.13
N LEU A 223 13.89 10.99 -19.17
CA LEU A 223 12.92 11.30 -20.22
C LEU A 223 13.16 12.71 -20.74
N GLN A 224 13.04 12.91 -22.05
CA GLN A 224 12.96 14.27 -22.59
C GLN A 224 11.70 14.94 -22.04
N PHE A 225 11.75 16.26 -21.85
CA PHE A 225 10.60 16.99 -21.34
C PHE A 225 10.44 18.35 -22.00
N ALA A 226 9.22 18.86 -21.91
CA ALA A 226 8.90 20.25 -22.12
C ALA A 226 7.87 20.64 -21.04
N ALA A 227 8.02 21.82 -20.46
CA ALA A 227 7.14 22.30 -19.39
C ALA A 227 6.91 23.80 -19.49
N THR A 228 5.70 24.27 -19.19
CA THR A 228 5.40 25.71 -19.07
C THR A 228 5.99 26.33 -17.81
N ARG A 229 6.22 25.49 -16.79
CA ARG A 229 6.78 25.87 -15.49
C ARG A 229 7.69 24.79 -14.94
N THR A 230 8.80 25.22 -14.34
CA THR A 230 9.70 24.39 -13.53
C THR A 230 9.96 25.08 -12.18
N PRO A 231 10.28 24.31 -11.11
CA PRO A 231 10.41 22.86 -11.08
C PRO A 231 9.04 22.14 -11.01
N VAL A 232 9.01 20.88 -11.45
CA VAL A 232 7.88 19.97 -11.31
C VAL A 232 8.33 18.75 -10.52
N THR A 233 7.65 18.44 -9.42
CA THR A 233 7.89 17.21 -8.64
C THR A 233 6.56 16.57 -8.30
N ILE A 234 6.24 15.48 -8.99
CA ILE A 234 4.98 14.77 -8.84
C ILE A 234 5.21 13.26 -8.77
N GLY A 235 4.32 12.55 -8.11
CA GLY A 235 4.33 11.09 -8.03
C GLY A 235 2.98 10.58 -7.56
N ASN A 236 2.70 9.31 -7.78
CA ASN A 236 1.46 8.67 -7.32
C ASN A 236 1.60 8.00 -5.95
N THR A 237 2.75 8.13 -5.29
CA THR A 237 2.89 7.71 -3.88
C THR A 237 1.95 8.56 -3.02
N ALA A 238 0.97 7.89 -2.40
CA ALA A 238 0.01 8.55 -1.52
C ALA A 238 0.74 9.40 -0.47
N ARG A 239 0.32 10.65 -0.30
CA ARG A 239 0.80 11.49 0.79
C ARG A 239 0.04 11.11 2.06
N PRO A 240 0.73 10.91 3.20
CA PRO A 240 0.03 10.67 4.44
C PRO A 240 -0.82 11.89 4.78
N MET A 241 -2.05 11.67 5.21
CA MET A 241 -2.93 12.75 5.67
C MET A 241 -3.43 12.41 7.06
N LEU A 242 -3.39 13.36 8.00
CA LEU A 242 -3.94 13.14 9.34
C LEU A 242 -5.45 12.79 9.29
N GLY A 243 -6.18 13.25 8.27
CA GLY A 243 -7.61 12.97 8.16
C GLY A 243 -8.42 13.59 9.30
N ASN A 244 -9.61 13.04 9.57
CA ASN A 244 -10.51 13.55 10.60
C ASN A 244 -10.08 13.10 12.00
N ALA A 245 -10.36 13.94 13.02
CA ALA A 245 -10.10 13.61 14.42
C ALA A 245 -10.93 12.40 14.92
N ILE A 246 -12.12 12.20 14.37
CA ILE A 246 -12.99 11.06 14.64
C ILE A 246 -12.96 10.14 13.43
N ARG A 247 -12.61 8.87 13.63
CA ARG A 247 -12.74 7.84 12.60
C ARG A 247 -14.15 7.25 12.64
N PRO A 248 -14.98 7.41 11.60
CA PRO A 248 -16.28 6.76 11.53
C PRO A 248 -16.13 5.24 11.34
N PRO A 249 -17.17 4.43 11.65
CA PRO A 249 -17.17 3.02 11.33
C PRO A 249 -17.19 2.82 9.81
N ALA A 250 -16.30 1.97 9.31
CA ALA A 250 -16.19 1.64 7.88
C ALA A 250 -16.84 0.31 7.52
N VAL A 251 -16.97 -0.61 8.49
CA VAL A 251 -17.41 -2.00 8.22
C VAL A 251 -18.56 -2.49 9.11
N ALA A 252 -19.15 -1.59 9.91
CA ALA A 252 -20.43 -1.86 10.56
C ALA A 252 -21.51 -2.23 9.52
N GLY A 253 -22.27 -3.29 9.78
CA GLY A 253 -23.25 -3.87 8.87
C GLY A 253 -22.68 -4.88 7.87
N THR A 254 -21.36 -5.05 7.80
CA THR A 254 -20.72 -6.03 6.91
C THR A 254 -19.88 -7.06 7.67
N PHE A 255 -18.99 -6.63 8.56
CA PHE A 255 -18.15 -7.54 9.36
C PHE A 255 -18.74 -7.79 10.76
N TYR A 256 -19.52 -6.85 11.28
CA TYR A 256 -20.27 -6.97 12.52
C TYR A 256 -21.59 -6.19 12.38
N PRO A 257 -22.62 -6.44 13.20
CA PRO A 257 -23.92 -5.76 13.05
C PRO A 257 -23.80 -4.23 13.14
N ALA A 258 -24.62 -3.50 12.39
CA ALA A 258 -24.69 -2.03 12.51
C ALA A 258 -25.67 -1.57 13.59
N ASP A 259 -26.67 -2.39 13.93
CA ASP A 259 -27.67 -2.06 14.93
C ASP A 259 -27.14 -2.29 16.37
N PRO A 260 -27.20 -1.29 17.26
CA PRO A 260 -26.70 -1.42 18.63
C PRO A 260 -27.35 -2.54 19.46
N GLN A 261 -28.60 -2.92 19.20
CA GLN A 261 -29.26 -4.02 19.91
C GLN A 261 -28.72 -5.37 19.43
N GLU A 262 -28.55 -5.54 18.13
CA GLU A 262 -27.91 -6.73 17.54
C GLU A 262 -26.46 -6.89 18.02
N ILE A 263 -25.69 -5.80 18.07
CA ILE A 263 -24.32 -5.82 18.63
C ILE A 263 -24.35 -6.31 20.08
N ASN A 264 -25.22 -5.75 20.94
CA ASN A 264 -25.32 -6.17 22.33
C ASN A 264 -25.72 -7.65 22.50
N ALA A 265 -26.65 -8.13 21.66
CA ALA A 265 -27.05 -9.53 21.68
C ALA A 265 -25.88 -10.45 21.28
N ALA A 266 -25.16 -10.10 20.22
CA ALA A 266 -23.97 -10.84 19.78
C ALA A 266 -22.87 -10.84 20.85
N LEU A 267 -22.59 -9.69 21.48
CA LEU A 267 -21.59 -9.59 22.55
C LEU A 267 -21.94 -10.46 23.77
N LYS A 268 -23.22 -10.51 24.16
CA LYS A 268 -23.68 -11.38 25.27
C LYS A 268 -23.46 -12.86 24.96
N GLU A 269 -23.66 -13.27 23.72
CA GLU A 269 -23.44 -14.65 23.31
C GLU A 269 -21.93 -14.97 23.22
N LEU A 270 -21.14 -14.07 22.62
CA LEU A 270 -19.68 -14.24 22.48
C LEU A 270 -18.96 -14.29 23.83
N PHE A 271 -19.40 -13.50 24.80
CA PHE A 271 -18.83 -13.43 26.14
C PHE A 271 -19.68 -14.13 27.21
N ARG A 272 -20.46 -15.15 26.81
CA ARG A 272 -21.34 -15.90 27.72
C ARG A 272 -20.59 -16.65 28.82
N GLU A 273 -19.46 -17.25 28.47
CA GLU A 273 -18.66 -18.05 29.40
C GLU A 273 -17.83 -17.15 30.31
N PRO A 274 -17.92 -17.29 31.65
CA PRO A 274 -17.11 -16.52 32.57
C PRO A 274 -15.66 -17.01 32.54
N ALA A 275 -14.72 -16.08 32.50
CA ALA A 275 -13.30 -16.36 32.61
C ALA A 275 -12.65 -15.42 33.64
N ARG A 276 -11.53 -15.87 34.21
CA ARG A 276 -10.67 -15.02 35.04
C ARG A 276 -9.63 -14.39 34.11
N PRO A 277 -9.76 -13.09 33.79
CA PRO A 277 -8.76 -12.44 32.95
C PRO A 277 -7.43 -12.33 33.70
N GLU A 278 -6.33 -12.52 32.97
CA GLU A 278 -4.96 -12.42 33.45
C GLU A 278 -4.19 -11.41 32.60
N LYS A 279 -3.08 -10.91 33.15
CA LYS A 279 -2.17 -10.01 32.44
C LYS A 279 -1.30 -10.82 31.49
N HIS A 280 -1.36 -10.47 30.21
CA HIS A 280 -0.50 -11.00 29.15
C HIS A 280 0.23 -9.84 28.45
N ALA A 281 1.40 -10.11 27.87
CA ALA A 281 2.18 -9.08 27.18
C ALA A 281 1.60 -8.76 25.80
N ALA A 282 1.08 -9.77 25.10
CA ALA A 282 0.41 -9.62 23.83
C ALA A 282 -0.64 -10.70 23.57
N ALA A 283 -1.44 -10.49 22.54
CA ALA A 283 -2.39 -11.48 22.04
C ALA A 283 -2.54 -11.40 20.52
N MET A 284 -2.93 -12.51 19.89
CA MET A 284 -3.37 -12.54 18.49
C MET A 284 -4.87 -12.81 18.42
N LEU A 285 -5.58 -11.99 17.64
CA LEU A 285 -7.01 -12.08 17.42
C LEU A 285 -7.32 -12.12 15.91
N PRO A 286 -8.24 -12.98 15.46
CA PRO A 286 -8.70 -12.97 14.07
C PRO A 286 -9.67 -11.82 13.79
N HIS A 287 -9.70 -11.34 12.55
CA HIS A 287 -10.45 -10.14 12.13
C HIS A 287 -11.43 -10.33 10.98
N ALA A 288 -11.73 -11.59 10.60
CA ALA A 288 -12.91 -11.86 9.78
C ALA A 288 -14.22 -11.40 10.45
N GLY A 289 -15.32 -11.42 9.69
CA GLY A 289 -16.64 -11.08 10.25
C GLY A 289 -17.01 -11.94 11.46
N TRP A 290 -17.69 -11.34 12.44
CA TRP A 290 -17.97 -11.96 13.75
C TRP A 290 -18.65 -13.32 13.67
N ILE A 291 -19.48 -13.52 12.66
CA ILE A 291 -20.16 -14.81 12.40
C ILE A 291 -19.15 -15.95 12.24
N TYR A 292 -17.96 -15.68 11.68
CA TYR A 292 -16.91 -16.66 11.44
C TYR A 292 -15.89 -16.72 12.58
N SER A 293 -15.28 -15.58 12.93
CA SER A 293 -14.10 -15.55 13.82
C SER A 293 -14.38 -14.98 15.21
N GLY A 294 -15.57 -14.41 15.44
CA GLY A 294 -15.90 -13.70 16.67
C GLY A 294 -15.77 -14.56 17.92
N LYS A 295 -16.10 -15.87 17.84
CA LYS A 295 -15.94 -16.82 18.95
C LYS A 295 -14.47 -17.03 19.34
N VAL A 296 -13.58 -17.11 18.35
CA VAL A 296 -12.13 -17.26 18.59
C VAL A 296 -11.56 -15.99 19.22
N ALA A 297 -11.91 -14.81 18.68
CA ALA A 297 -11.49 -13.53 19.26
C ALA A 297 -12.00 -13.33 20.69
N ALA A 298 -13.27 -13.66 20.95
CA ALA A 298 -13.88 -13.58 22.28
C ALA A 298 -13.25 -14.55 23.29
N ALA A 299 -12.88 -15.77 22.86
CA ALA A 299 -12.22 -16.74 23.74
C ALA A 299 -10.88 -16.22 24.28
N VAL A 300 -10.09 -15.53 23.44
CA VAL A 300 -8.85 -14.87 23.86
C VAL A 300 -9.13 -13.67 24.77
N LEU A 301 -10.04 -12.78 24.36
CA LEU A 301 -10.39 -11.58 25.12
C LEU A 301 -11.02 -11.87 26.49
N ASN A 302 -11.67 -13.03 26.66
CA ASN A 302 -12.16 -13.49 27.95
C ASN A 302 -11.04 -13.77 28.96
N ARG A 303 -9.86 -14.15 28.47
CA ARG A 303 -8.67 -14.45 29.28
C ARG A 303 -7.74 -13.26 29.47
N LEU A 304 -8.00 -12.13 28.80
CA LEU A 304 -7.16 -10.95 28.86
C LEU A 304 -7.68 -9.89 29.84
N GLU A 305 -6.80 -9.45 30.74
CA GLU A 305 -6.96 -8.17 31.44
C GLU A 305 -6.51 -7.05 30.49
N ILE A 306 -7.47 -6.25 29.99
CA ILE A 306 -7.19 -5.16 29.05
C ILE A 306 -6.82 -3.89 29.83
N PRO A 307 -5.59 -3.37 29.70
CA PRO A 307 -5.13 -2.19 30.45
C PRO A 307 -5.69 -0.88 29.86
N GLU A 308 -5.23 0.27 30.38
CA GLU A 308 -5.63 1.61 29.90
C GLU A 308 -5.27 1.84 28.42
N ARG A 309 -4.26 1.16 27.87
CA ARG A 309 -3.77 1.36 26.50
C ARG A 309 -3.62 0.05 25.75
N VAL A 310 -4.09 0.04 24.51
CA VAL A 310 -3.92 -1.07 23.58
C VAL A 310 -3.32 -0.54 22.29
N ILE A 311 -2.35 -1.26 21.75
CA ILE A 311 -1.86 -1.06 20.38
C ILE A 311 -2.35 -2.24 19.55
N VAL A 312 -3.19 -1.98 18.55
CA VAL A 312 -3.65 -3.00 17.59
C VAL A 312 -2.83 -2.86 16.31
N VAL A 313 -2.03 -3.88 15.99
CA VAL A 313 -1.25 -3.96 14.75
C VAL A 313 -1.92 -4.92 13.79
N SER A 314 -2.17 -4.47 12.57
CA SER A 314 -2.95 -5.20 11.57
C SER A 314 -2.26 -5.21 10.20
N PRO A 315 -2.57 -6.16 9.33
CA PRO A 315 -2.26 -6.01 7.91
C PRO A 315 -3.07 -4.84 7.34
N LYS A 316 -2.49 -4.15 6.35
CA LYS A 316 -3.20 -3.16 5.53
C LYS A 316 -3.68 -3.82 4.25
N HIS A 317 -4.99 -3.92 4.08
CA HIS A 317 -5.64 -4.53 2.92
C HIS A 317 -5.90 -3.54 1.78
N SER A 318 -5.94 -2.23 2.10
CA SER A 318 -6.08 -1.19 1.08
C SER A 318 -4.73 -0.81 0.49
N GLY A 319 -4.70 -0.41 -0.79
CA GLY A 319 -3.52 0.20 -1.42
C GLY A 319 -3.34 1.69 -1.09
N VAL A 320 -4.14 2.23 -0.17
CA VAL A 320 -4.24 3.67 0.08
C VAL A 320 -3.36 4.07 1.27
N GLY A 321 -2.74 5.25 1.20
CA GLY A 321 -1.92 5.81 2.28
C GLY A 321 -0.56 5.13 2.47
N ALA A 322 0.12 5.46 3.56
CA ALA A 322 1.45 4.98 3.93
C ALA A 322 1.49 3.45 4.08
N ASP A 323 2.59 2.82 3.66
CA ASP A 323 2.75 1.35 3.78
C ASP A 323 2.66 0.89 5.24
N TRP A 324 3.16 1.71 6.17
CA TRP A 324 3.17 1.51 7.62
C TRP A 324 2.51 2.74 8.26
N ALA A 325 1.21 2.61 8.53
CA ALA A 325 0.37 3.73 8.93
C ALA A 325 -0.03 3.63 10.39
N VAL A 326 0.24 4.68 11.16
CA VAL A 326 -0.24 4.85 12.53
C VAL A 326 -1.50 5.72 12.49
N ALA A 327 -2.54 5.33 13.21
CA ALA A 327 -3.81 6.03 13.23
C ALA A 327 -3.66 7.38 13.95
N PRO A 328 -3.90 8.52 13.28
CA PRO A 328 -3.80 9.87 13.88
C PRO A 328 -5.07 10.32 14.59
N HIS A 329 -6.09 9.45 14.65
CA HIS A 329 -7.39 9.81 15.19
C HIS A 329 -7.35 9.99 16.70
N THR A 330 -8.24 10.83 17.22
CA THR A 330 -8.49 11.00 18.66
C THR A 330 -9.58 10.06 19.17
N THR A 331 -10.47 9.58 18.29
CA THR A 331 -11.60 8.73 18.65
C THR A 331 -11.94 7.76 17.53
N TRP A 332 -12.22 6.51 17.92
CA TRP A 332 -12.82 5.48 17.07
C TRP A 332 -14.32 5.45 17.35
N ALA A 333 -15.13 5.96 16.41
CA ALA A 333 -16.59 5.89 16.52
C ALA A 333 -17.08 4.52 16.06
N LEU A 334 -17.88 3.85 16.88
CA LEU A 334 -18.55 2.60 16.57
C LEU A 334 -20.06 2.78 16.84
N PRO A 335 -20.94 1.93 16.27
CA PRO A 335 -22.39 2.11 16.42
C PRO A 335 -22.89 2.08 17.88
N LEU A 336 -22.29 1.24 18.74
CA LEU A 336 -22.70 1.08 20.13
C LEU A 336 -21.94 1.98 21.12
N VAL A 337 -20.67 2.27 20.83
CA VAL A 337 -19.73 2.94 21.75
C VAL A 337 -18.67 3.69 20.95
N SER A 338 -17.99 4.65 21.57
CA SER A 338 -16.77 5.24 21.00
C SER A 338 -15.59 4.95 21.90
N LEU A 339 -14.49 4.49 21.34
CA LEU A 339 -13.23 4.32 22.05
C LEU A 339 -12.34 5.54 21.84
N GLN A 340 -11.69 5.99 22.90
CA GLN A 340 -10.65 7.00 22.78
C GLN A 340 -9.41 6.40 22.11
N SER A 341 -8.67 7.22 21.39
CA SER A 341 -7.32 6.90 20.94
C SER A 341 -6.29 7.48 21.91
N ASP A 342 -5.00 7.25 21.65
CA ASP A 342 -3.90 7.92 22.34
C ASP A 342 -3.01 8.63 21.30
N PRO A 343 -3.34 9.89 20.92
CA PRO A 343 -2.59 10.65 19.92
C PRO A 343 -1.13 10.89 20.29
N ASP A 344 -0.82 11.01 21.58
CA ASP A 344 0.55 11.22 22.05
C ASP A 344 1.38 9.95 21.83
N LEU A 345 0.84 8.78 22.16
CA LEU A 345 1.47 7.50 21.84
C LEU A 345 1.60 7.29 20.33
N ALA A 346 0.56 7.61 19.55
CA ALA A 346 0.58 7.51 18.09
C ALA A 346 1.70 8.40 17.47
N GLN A 347 1.83 9.64 17.94
CA GLN A 347 2.88 10.57 17.53
C GLN A 347 4.26 10.03 17.89
N ARG A 348 4.47 9.56 19.13
CA ARG A 348 5.75 8.98 19.56
C ARG A 348 6.16 7.79 18.71
N ILE A 349 5.22 6.90 18.37
CA ILE A 349 5.48 5.76 17.49
C ILE A 349 5.91 6.25 16.09
N ALA A 350 5.18 7.20 15.50
CA ALA A 350 5.51 7.75 14.19
C ALA A 350 6.88 8.47 14.15
N GLU A 351 7.31 9.08 15.26
CA GLU A 351 8.59 9.78 15.36
C GLU A 351 9.78 8.85 15.59
N HIS A 352 9.61 7.80 16.40
CA HIS A 352 10.73 7.00 16.92
C HIS A 352 10.82 5.60 16.29
N VAL A 353 9.75 5.10 15.68
CA VAL A 353 9.74 3.78 15.05
C VAL A 353 9.93 3.93 13.53
N PRO A 354 10.97 3.34 12.93
CA PRO A 354 11.25 3.44 11.51
C PRO A 354 10.04 3.08 10.63
N ASN A 355 9.91 3.79 9.51
CA ASN A 355 8.87 3.63 8.49
C ASN A 355 7.43 3.98 8.92
N MET A 356 7.15 4.13 10.22
CA MET A 356 5.82 4.47 10.72
C MET A 356 5.46 5.91 10.36
N THR A 357 4.25 6.14 9.85
CA THR A 357 3.76 7.48 9.52
C THR A 357 2.32 7.66 9.97
N LEU A 358 1.99 8.82 10.55
CA LEU A 358 0.60 9.18 10.83
C LEU A 358 -0.19 9.33 9.53
N ASP A 359 -1.23 8.52 9.34
CA ASP A 359 -2.03 8.54 8.11
C ASP A 359 -3.46 8.02 8.30
N GLY A 360 -4.40 8.93 8.50
CA GLY A 360 -5.82 8.63 8.64
C GLY A 360 -6.46 8.11 7.36
N LEU A 361 -5.87 8.39 6.17
CA LEU A 361 -6.40 7.88 4.91
C LEU A 361 -6.18 6.36 4.79
N ALA A 362 -5.04 5.85 5.27
CA ALA A 362 -4.75 4.42 5.34
C ALA A 362 -5.74 3.67 6.24
N HIS A 363 -6.28 4.34 7.26
CA HIS A 363 -7.24 3.77 8.22
C HIS A 363 -8.71 3.96 7.83
N ALA A 364 -9.02 4.84 6.87
CA ALA A 364 -10.39 5.25 6.56
C ALA A 364 -11.30 4.08 6.13
N GLY A 365 -10.76 3.09 5.43
CA GLY A 365 -11.47 1.88 5.00
C GLY A 365 -10.86 0.58 5.49
N GLU A 366 -9.87 0.61 6.38
CA GLU A 366 -9.21 -0.59 6.89
C GLU A 366 -10.10 -1.29 7.94
N HIS A 367 -10.31 -2.60 7.80
CA HIS A 367 -11.26 -3.32 8.65
C HIS A 367 -10.56 -4.08 9.77
N ALA A 368 -9.32 -4.51 9.57
CA ALA A 368 -8.64 -5.45 10.46
C ALA A 368 -8.45 -4.93 11.90
N ILE A 369 -8.42 -3.60 12.09
CA ILE A 369 -8.44 -2.98 13.43
C ILE A 369 -9.88 -2.87 13.94
N GLU A 370 -10.77 -2.29 13.12
CA GLU A 370 -12.13 -1.93 13.51
C GLU A 370 -12.95 -3.11 14.04
N VAL A 371 -12.86 -4.27 13.37
CA VAL A 371 -13.66 -5.46 13.71
C VAL A 371 -13.42 -5.94 15.14
N LEU A 372 -12.23 -5.68 15.68
CA LEU A 372 -11.84 -6.04 17.05
C LEU A 372 -12.32 -5.01 18.09
N LEU A 373 -12.55 -3.76 17.69
CA LEU A 373 -12.79 -2.66 18.63
C LEU A 373 -14.06 -2.82 19.47
N PRO A 374 -15.23 -3.25 18.94
CA PRO A 374 -16.40 -3.43 19.79
C PRO A 374 -16.22 -4.60 20.77
N LEU A 375 -15.43 -5.63 20.41
CA LEU A 375 -15.09 -6.74 21.33
C LEU A 375 -14.17 -6.27 22.45
N ILE A 376 -13.15 -5.45 22.13
CA ILE A 376 -12.26 -4.83 23.12
C ILE A 376 -13.05 -3.89 24.05
N ALA A 377 -13.91 -3.04 23.49
CA ALA A 377 -14.73 -2.11 24.25
C ALA A 377 -15.70 -2.82 25.22
N ALA A 378 -16.22 -3.99 24.84
CA ALA A 378 -17.07 -4.79 25.71
C ALA A 378 -16.34 -5.32 26.96
N ARG A 379 -15.01 -5.46 26.90
CA ARG A 379 -14.17 -5.90 28.03
C ARG A 379 -13.62 -4.73 28.83
N ASN A 380 -13.20 -3.66 28.16
CA ASN A 380 -12.80 -2.41 28.81
C ASN A 380 -13.18 -1.20 27.93
N PRO A 381 -14.31 -0.52 28.22
CA PRO A 381 -14.77 0.62 27.43
C PRO A 381 -13.94 1.90 27.64
N SER A 382 -13.08 1.93 28.66
CA SER A 382 -12.23 3.07 28.99
C SER A 382 -10.83 2.98 28.37
N THR A 383 -10.50 1.85 27.72
CA THR A 383 -9.19 1.68 27.10
C THR A 383 -9.00 2.63 25.92
N LYS A 384 -7.77 3.12 25.76
CA LYS A 384 -7.35 3.92 24.62
C LYS A 384 -6.69 3.02 23.58
N VAL A 385 -7.09 3.16 22.32
CA VAL A 385 -6.61 2.29 21.24
C VAL A 385 -5.81 3.07 20.20
N VAL A 386 -4.56 2.67 19.99
CA VAL A 386 -3.73 3.10 18.85
C VAL A 386 -3.72 1.99 17.80
N GLY A 387 -4.07 2.36 16.56
CA GLY A 387 -4.07 1.43 15.42
C GLY A 387 -2.82 1.58 14.56
N ILE A 388 -2.21 0.46 14.17
CA ILE A 388 -1.11 0.40 13.21
C ILE A 388 -1.49 -0.55 12.07
N ALA A 389 -1.38 -0.11 10.82
CA ALA A 389 -1.66 -0.91 9.64
C ALA A 389 -0.39 -1.06 8.78
N ILE A 390 -0.01 -2.30 8.45
CA ILE A 390 1.26 -2.62 7.77
C ILE A 390 0.98 -3.42 6.51
N THR A 391 1.48 -2.94 5.37
CA THR A 391 1.27 -3.57 4.05
C THR A 391 2.38 -4.58 3.73
N SER A 392 3.64 -4.15 3.89
CA SER A 392 4.81 -4.93 3.47
C SER A 392 6.05 -4.49 4.23
N GLY A 393 6.98 -5.40 4.48
CA GLY A 393 8.27 -5.10 5.10
C GLY A 393 9.18 -6.30 5.02
N SER A 394 10.49 -6.08 4.84
CA SER A 394 11.49 -7.13 5.01
C SER A 394 11.59 -7.51 6.48
N TYR A 395 12.11 -8.71 6.76
CA TYR A 395 12.37 -9.13 8.14
C TYR A 395 13.26 -8.11 8.89
N ALA A 396 14.34 -7.63 8.26
CA ALA A 396 15.24 -6.66 8.85
C ALA A 396 14.53 -5.35 9.26
N ALA A 397 13.63 -4.83 8.40
CA ALA A 397 12.85 -3.63 8.72
C ALA A 397 11.88 -3.87 9.88
N LEU A 398 11.24 -5.05 9.93
CA LEU A 398 10.32 -5.43 11.02
C LEU A 398 11.08 -5.61 12.35
N GLN A 399 12.27 -6.20 12.31
CA GLN A 399 13.13 -6.37 13.48
C GLN A 399 13.58 -5.01 14.05
N GLU A 400 14.09 -4.12 13.22
CA GLU A 400 14.52 -2.78 13.65
C GLU A 400 13.35 -2.00 14.26
N ALA A 401 12.18 -2.02 13.59
CA ALA A 401 10.99 -1.39 14.11
C ALA A 401 10.47 -2.04 15.40
N GLY A 402 10.58 -3.36 15.53
CA GLY A 402 10.20 -4.08 16.74
C GLY A 402 11.01 -3.64 17.96
N GLN A 403 12.33 -3.48 17.78
CA GLN A 403 13.24 -2.95 18.80
C GLN A 403 12.89 -1.50 19.19
N LYS A 404 12.61 -0.64 18.21
CA LYS A 404 12.21 0.75 18.49
C LYS A 404 10.84 0.88 19.12
N LEU A 405 9.89 0.04 18.72
CA LEU A 405 8.59 -0.01 19.36
C LEU A 405 8.73 -0.43 20.83
N ALA A 406 9.60 -1.39 21.14
CA ALA A 406 9.90 -1.81 22.52
C ALA A 406 10.39 -0.65 23.41
N GLU A 407 11.29 0.19 22.89
CA GLU A 407 11.75 1.41 23.57
C GLU A 407 10.57 2.36 23.88
N VAL A 408 9.66 2.56 22.92
CA VAL A 408 8.48 3.42 23.09
C VAL A 408 7.52 2.84 24.15
N VAL A 409 7.15 1.56 24.06
CA VAL A 409 6.20 0.96 25.02
C VAL A 409 6.77 0.79 26.42
N ALA A 410 8.08 0.56 26.56
CA ALA A 410 8.74 0.47 27.87
C ALA A 410 8.84 1.83 28.59
N SER A 411 8.60 2.95 27.91
CA SER A 411 8.60 4.29 28.51
C SER A 411 7.35 4.62 29.32
N TYR A 412 6.35 3.74 29.32
CA TYR A 412 5.10 3.90 30.08
C TYR A 412 5.14 3.05 31.36
N ASP A 413 4.62 3.62 32.47
CA ASP A 413 4.57 2.93 33.78
C ASP A 413 3.82 1.59 33.70
N GLU A 414 2.67 1.59 33.02
CA GLU A 414 1.98 0.37 32.59
C GLU A 414 2.07 0.28 31.06
N PRO A 415 2.87 -0.66 30.51
CA PRO A 415 3.01 -0.83 29.07
C PRO A 415 1.66 -1.16 28.40
N PRO A 416 1.40 -0.65 27.19
CA PRO A 416 0.22 -1.01 26.42
C PRO A 416 0.16 -2.52 26.15
N LEU A 417 -1.06 -3.08 26.13
CA LEU A 417 -1.29 -4.43 25.59
C LEU A 417 -1.09 -4.40 24.08
N LEU A 418 -0.27 -5.32 23.56
CA LEU A 418 -0.02 -5.46 22.12
C LEU A 418 -0.99 -6.48 21.53
N ILE A 419 -1.77 -6.08 20.52
CA ILE A 419 -2.69 -6.97 19.81
C ILE A 419 -2.22 -7.14 18.37
N ILE A 420 -1.98 -8.39 17.97
CA ILE A 420 -1.79 -8.81 16.60
C ILE A 420 -3.17 -9.10 16.02
N SER A 421 -3.60 -8.34 15.03
CA SER A 421 -4.80 -8.62 14.26
C SER A 421 -4.45 -9.49 13.05
N SER A 422 -4.85 -10.76 13.05
CA SER A 422 -4.54 -11.70 11.97
C SER A 422 -5.55 -12.83 11.83
N ASP A 423 -6.09 -12.99 10.63
CA ASP A 423 -6.55 -14.28 10.15
C ASP A 423 -5.35 -15.13 9.67
N MET A 424 -5.54 -16.45 9.56
CA MET A 424 -4.52 -17.40 9.12
C MET A 424 -4.58 -17.60 7.59
N SER A 425 -4.49 -18.82 7.07
CA SER A 425 -4.48 -19.08 5.63
C SER A 425 -5.82 -18.80 4.98
N HIS A 426 -5.78 -18.35 3.73
CA HIS A 426 -6.92 -17.95 2.91
C HIS A 426 -7.09 -18.81 1.65
N TYR A 427 -8.36 -19.14 1.36
CA TYR A 427 -8.86 -19.61 0.06
C TYR A 427 -8.27 -20.93 -0.46
N ARG A 428 -7.93 -21.84 0.45
CA ARG A 428 -7.62 -23.25 0.17
C ARG A 428 -8.72 -24.17 0.71
N ASP A 429 -8.63 -25.47 0.42
CA ASP A 429 -9.49 -26.46 1.07
C ASP A 429 -9.17 -26.60 2.56
N ASP A 430 -10.13 -27.04 3.38
CA ASP A 430 -10.02 -27.07 4.85
C ASP A 430 -8.80 -27.88 5.34
N ALA A 431 -8.49 -29.01 4.68
CA ALA A 431 -7.37 -29.86 5.09
C ALA A 431 -6.03 -29.16 4.82
N SER A 432 -5.87 -28.56 3.63
CA SER A 432 -4.69 -27.76 3.30
C SER A 432 -4.56 -26.54 4.23
N THR A 433 -5.65 -25.82 4.49
CA THR A 433 -5.68 -24.66 5.40
C THR A 433 -5.20 -25.05 6.80
N ARG A 434 -5.74 -26.12 7.38
CA ARG A 434 -5.35 -26.60 8.71
C ARG A 434 -3.88 -27.00 8.79
N LYS A 435 -3.34 -27.60 7.71
CA LYS A 435 -1.92 -27.96 7.62
C LYS A 435 -1.03 -26.71 7.58
N ASP A 436 -1.28 -25.80 6.63
CA ASP A 436 -0.50 -24.57 6.46
C ASP A 436 -0.55 -23.71 7.74
N ASP A 437 -1.72 -23.60 8.37
CA ASP A 437 -1.90 -22.89 9.64
C ASP A 437 -1.13 -23.53 10.79
N ARG A 438 -1.08 -24.86 10.84
CA ARG A 438 -0.31 -25.57 11.87
C ARG A 438 1.18 -25.34 11.72
N GLU A 439 1.69 -25.36 10.49
CA GLU A 439 3.10 -25.01 10.23
C GLU A 439 3.44 -23.59 10.71
N ALA A 440 2.55 -22.62 10.46
CA ALA A 440 2.74 -21.24 10.92
C ALA A 440 2.65 -21.12 12.45
N LEU A 441 1.67 -21.77 13.10
CA LEU A 441 1.50 -21.74 14.56
C LEU A 441 2.64 -22.46 15.29
N ASP A 442 3.15 -23.57 14.76
CA ASP A 442 4.30 -24.27 15.34
C ASP A 442 5.59 -23.45 15.20
N ALA A 443 5.77 -22.71 14.09
CA ALA A 443 6.87 -21.76 13.93
C ALA A 443 6.74 -20.57 14.90
N MET A 444 5.52 -20.06 15.12
CA MET A 444 5.25 -19.02 16.12
C MET A 444 5.54 -19.52 17.55
N ALA A 445 5.17 -20.77 17.85
CA ALA A 445 5.36 -21.40 19.15
C ALA A 445 6.83 -21.68 19.48
N SER A 446 7.73 -21.65 18.49
CA SER A 446 9.17 -21.71 18.75
C SER A 446 9.75 -20.39 19.27
N LEU A 447 8.92 -19.34 19.39
CA LEU A 447 9.31 -18.01 19.90
C LEU A 447 10.47 -17.38 19.10
N ASP A 448 10.58 -17.73 17.82
CA ASP A 448 11.57 -17.22 16.89
C ASP A 448 10.87 -16.46 15.75
N PRO A 449 10.87 -15.12 15.80
CA PRO A 449 10.19 -14.30 14.79
C PRO A 449 10.76 -14.49 13.38
N GLN A 450 12.07 -14.77 13.26
CA GLN A 450 12.70 -15.02 11.97
C GLN A 450 12.20 -16.33 11.37
N ARG A 451 12.15 -17.39 12.18
CA ARG A 451 11.62 -18.68 11.76
C ARG A 451 10.17 -18.57 11.31
N LEU A 452 9.33 -17.83 12.03
CA LEU A 452 7.95 -17.57 11.62
C LEU A 452 7.91 -16.87 10.26
N TYR A 453 8.67 -15.80 10.09
CA TYR A 453 8.75 -15.05 8.82
C TYR A 453 9.18 -15.94 7.66
N GLU A 454 10.27 -16.69 7.82
CA GLU A 454 10.82 -17.59 6.79
C GLU A 454 9.87 -18.73 6.45
N THR A 455 9.21 -19.32 7.46
CA THR A 455 8.25 -20.41 7.25
C THR A 455 7.05 -19.91 6.43
N VAL A 456 6.43 -18.80 6.83
CA VAL A 456 5.23 -18.29 6.17
C VAL A 456 5.54 -17.79 4.75
N ILE A 457 6.62 -17.03 4.58
CA ILE A 457 6.99 -16.49 3.27
C ILE A 457 7.55 -17.59 2.35
N GLY A 458 8.41 -18.46 2.87
CA GLY A 458 9.04 -19.55 2.11
C GLY A 458 8.04 -20.60 1.63
N ASN A 459 7.07 -20.97 2.48
CA ASN A 459 6.04 -21.94 2.12
C ASN A 459 4.82 -21.29 1.43
N SER A 460 4.85 -19.98 1.15
CA SER A 460 3.74 -19.24 0.55
C SER A 460 2.41 -19.37 1.32
N ILE A 461 2.49 -19.44 2.66
CA ILE A 461 1.33 -19.49 3.54
C ILE A 461 0.63 -18.13 3.50
N THR A 462 -0.67 -18.11 3.25
CA THR A 462 -1.46 -16.90 3.00
C THR A 462 -1.96 -16.21 4.28
N MET A 463 -1.22 -16.37 5.39
CA MET A 463 -1.47 -15.67 6.65
C MET A 463 -1.38 -14.16 6.46
N CYS A 464 -2.48 -13.43 6.71
CA CYS A 464 -2.54 -11.99 6.44
C CYS A 464 -1.65 -11.18 7.40
N GLY A 465 -1.66 -11.51 8.70
CA GLY A 465 -0.98 -10.76 9.75
C GLY A 465 0.45 -11.20 10.04
N ILE A 466 1.16 -11.83 9.10
CA ILE A 466 2.56 -12.22 9.29
C ILE A 466 3.48 -11.04 9.64
N ARG A 467 3.30 -9.88 9.02
CA ARG A 467 4.11 -8.68 9.34
C ARG A 467 3.78 -8.11 10.73
N PRO A 468 2.49 -7.90 11.09
CA PRO A 468 2.10 -7.61 12.47
C PRO A 468 2.66 -8.58 13.51
N ALA A 469 2.57 -9.89 13.25
CA ALA A 469 3.02 -10.92 14.17
C ALA A 469 4.54 -10.82 14.41
N VAL A 470 5.33 -10.72 13.34
CA VAL A 470 6.80 -10.60 13.44
C VAL A 470 7.20 -9.31 14.14
N LEU A 471 6.54 -8.18 13.83
CA LEU A 471 6.80 -6.91 14.53
C LEU A 471 6.57 -7.05 16.04
N ILE A 472 5.42 -7.58 16.45
CA ILE A 472 5.08 -7.72 17.87
C ILE A 472 5.99 -8.73 18.56
N MET A 473 6.30 -9.87 17.94
CA MET A 473 7.20 -10.85 18.55
C MET A 473 8.62 -10.28 18.71
N GLU A 474 9.14 -9.51 17.75
CA GLU A 474 10.43 -8.81 17.90
C GLU A 474 10.37 -7.73 19.00
N THR A 475 9.26 -7.01 19.14
CA THR A 475 9.02 -6.09 20.27
C THR A 475 9.06 -6.82 21.61
N LEU A 476 8.32 -7.92 21.75
CA LEU A 476 8.30 -8.73 22.97
C LEU A 476 9.68 -9.32 23.29
N LYS A 477 10.40 -9.80 22.28
CA LYS A 477 11.77 -10.31 22.41
C LYS A 477 12.73 -9.24 22.93
N ALA A 478 12.66 -8.03 22.38
CA ALA A 478 13.45 -6.89 22.85
C ALA A 478 13.11 -6.47 24.29
N MET A 479 11.86 -6.67 24.72
CA MET A 479 11.42 -6.42 26.11
C MET A 479 11.72 -7.58 27.08
N GLY A 480 12.20 -8.73 26.59
CA GLY A 480 12.35 -9.95 27.41
C GLY A 480 11.01 -10.59 27.82
N LYS A 481 9.94 -10.35 27.04
CA LYS A 481 8.56 -10.81 27.27
C LYS A 481 8.04 -11.78 26.18
N LEU A 482 8.96 -12.49 25.52
CA LEU A 482 8.62 -13.53 24.56
C LEU A 482 9.09 -14.88 25.11
N ASN A 483 8.44 -15.33 26.17
CA ASN A 483 8.83 -16.51 26.95
C ASN A 483 7.89 -17.69 26.72
N ARG A 484 6.62 -17.42 26.40
CA ARG A 484 5.62 -18.45 26.14
C ARG A 484 4.60 -17.98 25.11
N MET A 485 4.12 -18.94 24.33
CA MET A 485 2.96 -18.82 23.46
C MET A 485 1.92 -19.85 23.90
N GLU A 486 0.66 -19.43 24.01
CA GLU A 486 -0.47 -20.32 24.25
C GLU A 486 -1.53 -20.16 23.17
N GLU A 487 -1.84 -21.25 22.45
CA GLU A 487 -2.99 -21.31 21.56
C GLU A 487 -4.26 -21.50 22.39
N VAL A 488 -5.14 -20.49 22.40
CA VAL A 488 -6.41 -20.50 23.14
C VAL A 488 -7.50 -21.20 22.36
N ALA A 489 -7.57 -20.94 21.05
CA ALA A 489 -8.58 -21.48 20.18
C ALA A 489 -8.09 -21.48 18.72
N TYR A 490 -8.59 -22.44 17.95
CA TYR A 490 -8.42 -22.51 16.50
C TYR A 490 -9.75 -22.95 15.88
N ALA A 491 -10.12 -22.33 14.76
CA ALA A 491 -11.31 -22.67 13.99
C ALA A 491 -11.10 -22.35 12.51
N THR A 492 -12.00 -22.82 11.65
CA THR A 492 -12.02 -22.43 10.25
C THR A 492 -13.41 -21.97 9.80
N SER A 493 -13.49 -21.19 8.71
CA SER A 493 -14.77 -20.72 8.18
C SER A 493 -15.72 -21.86 7.79
N ALA A 494 -15.19 -23.05 7.49
CA ALA A 494 -15.97 -24.24 7.16
C ALA A 494 -16.87 -24.70 8.32
N GLU A 495 -16.50 -24.41 9.57
CA GLU A 495 -17.30 -24.75 10.75
C GLU A 495 -18.62 -23.96 10.81
N VAL A 496 -18.68 -22.82 10.12
CA VAL A 496 -19.87 -21.96 10.06
C VAL A 496 -20.58 -22.09 8.72
N SER A 497 -19.84 -22.09 7.60
CA SER A 497 -20.43 -22.13 6.25
C SER A 497 -20.76 -23.54 5.76
N GLY A 498 -20.09 -24.57 6.28
CA GLY A 498 -20.09 -25.93 5.74
C GLY A 498 -19.31 -26.10 4.42
N ASP A 499 -18.79 -25.03 3.82
CA ASP A 499 -17.96 -25.11 2.60
C ASP A 499 -16.50 -25.38 2.96
N THR A 500 -16.02 -26.55 2.58
CA THR A 500 -14.65 -27.01 2.85
C THR A 500 -13.67 -26.75 1.70
N ARG A 501 -14.11 -26.14 0.59
CA ARG A 501 -13.26 -25.96 -0.61
C ARG A 501 -12.50 -24.65 -0.63
N ARG A 502 -13.03 -23.62 0.03
CA ARG A 502 -12.45 -22.27 0.09
C ARG A 502 -12.62 -21.74 1.51
N VAL A 503 -11.60 -21.96 2.31
CA VAL A 503 -11.64 -21.79 3.76
C VAL A 503 -10.67 -20.73 4.21
N VAL A 504 -11.03 -20.01 5.27
CA VAL A 504 -10.12 -19.14 6.02
C VAL A 504 -9.92 -19.72 7.42
N GLY A 505 -8.68 -19.77 7.88
CA GLY A 505 -8.33 -20.22 9.23
C GLY A 505 -8.29 -19.08 10.25
N TYR A 506 -8.63 -19.37 11.50
CA TYR A 506 -8.68 -18.41 12.61
C TYR A 506 -7.98 -18.98 13.83
N ALA A 507 -7.00 -18.26 14.36
CA ALA A 507 -6.29 -18.66 15.57
C ALA A 507 -6.32 -17.53 16.61
N GLY A 508 -6.52 -17.91 17.86
CA GLY A 508 -6.46 -17.04 19.02
C GLY A 508 -5.29 -17.43 19.91
N VAL A 509 -4.37 -16.49 20.19
CA VAL A 509 -3.09 -16.77 20.85
C VAL A 509 -2.80 -15.76 21.94
N LEU A 510 -2.15 -16.19 23.02
CA LEU A 510 -1.62 -15.35 24.11
C LEU A 510 -0.10 -15.47 24.18
N PHE A 511 0.57 -14.37 24.56
CA PHE A 511 2.01 -14.31 24.77
C PHE A 511 2.37 -13.73 26.15
N ASP A 512 3.39 -14.32 26.78
CA ASP A 512 3.92 -13.97 28.11
C ASP A 512 5.43 -13.70 28.11
#